data_AF-A0AAU9XQS8-F1
#
_entry.id   AF-A0AAU9XQS8-F1
#
_cell.length_a   1.000
_cell.length_b   1.000
_cell.length_c   1.000
_cell.angle_alpha   90.00
_cell.angle_beta   90.00
_cell.angle_gamma   90.00
#
_symmetry.space_group_name_H-M   'P 1'
#
loop_
_entity.id
_entity.type
_entity.pdbx_description
1 polymer ?
#
loop_
_entity_poly.entity_id
_entity_poly.type
_entity_poly.pdbx_seq_one_letter_code
_entity_poly.pdbx_strand_id
1 'polypeptide(L)'
;MRQHDNFHKKAHKTGDDAHWSTYRMLRNQVTYNLRKYRRDYFKNKLEQNKNPKGFWKTLNYVLPGSKKKKSLNINEIVYRDQVLTDPQQISNALNSHLTSIAANTLAEANTK
;
A
#
# COMPACT_ATOMS: atom_id res chain seq x y z
N MET A 1 -1.49 0.62 29.56
CA MET A 1 -0.23 1.24 29.08
C MET A 1 0.78 1.42 30.22
N ARG A 2 0.46 2.12 31.33
CA ARG A 2 1.41 2.38 32.44
C ARG A 2 2.06 1.15 33.12
N GLN A 3 1.43 -0.02 33.13
CA GLN A 3 1.95 -1.16 33.91
C GLN A 3 3.19 -1.82 33.30
N HIS A 4 3.25 -2.03 31.97
CA HIS A 4 4.43 -2.63 31.35
C HIS A 4 5.66 -1.71 31.49
N ASP A 5 5.48 -0.40 31.36
CA ASP A 5 6.57 0.59 31.57
C ASP A 5 7.10 0.55 33.01
N ASN A 6 6.21 0.34 33.99
CA ASN A 6 6.61 0.21 35.38
C ASN A 6 7.44 -1.06 35.62
N PHE A 7 7.04 -2.20 35.05
CA PHE A 7 7.83 -3.44 35.15
C PHE A 7 9.14 -3.35 34.37
N HIS A 8 9.18 -2.65 33.25
CA HIS A 8 10.42 -2.38 32.52
C HIS A 8 11.40 -1.57 33.38
N LYS A 9 10.92 -0.50 34.02
CA LYS A 9 11.73 0.30 34.96
C LYS A 9 12.20 -0.51 36.17
N LYS A 10 11.34 -1.38 36.73
CA LYS A 10 11.70 -2.26 37.84
C LYS A 10 12.73 -3.31 37.44
N ALA A 11 12.58 -3.94 36.28
CA ALA A 11 13.50 -4.94 35.76
C ALA A 11 14.91 -4.35 35.57
N HIS A 12 15.03 -3.15 35.00
CA HIS A 12 16.30 -2.43 34.90
C HIS A 12 16.92 -2.07 36.25
N LYS A 13 16.09 -1.70 37.24
CA LYS A 13 16.58 -1.32 38.58
C LYS A 13 17.01 -2.50 39.43
N THR A 14 16.32 -3.64 39.31
CA THR A 14 16.49 -4.80 40.18
C THR A 14 17.34 -5.91 39.57
N GLY A 15 17.46 -5.94 38.24
CA GLY A 15 18.12 -7.05 37.53
C GLY A 15 17.37 -8.38 37.59
N ASP A 16 16.16 -8.40 38.16
CA ASP A 16 15.39 -9.61 38.40
C ASP A 16 14.66 -10.11 37.14
N ASP A 17 14.88 -11.37 36.81
CA ASP A 17 14.26 -12.06 35.68
C ASP A 17 12.74 -12.17 35.80
N ALA A 18 12.19 -12.21 37.02
CA ALA A 18 10.74 -12.22 37.22
C ALA A 18 10.08 -10.93 36.73
N HIS A 19 10.74 -9.78 36.97
CA HIS A 19 10.30 -8.49 36.44
C HIS A 19 10.41 -8.43 34.91
N TRP A 20 11.47 -9.00 34.32
CA TRP A 20 11.61 -9.11 32.87
C TRP A 20 10.55 -10.01 32.22
N SER A 21 10.22 -11.14 32.86
CA SER A 21 9.15 -12.03 32.40
C SER A 21 7.79 -11.31 32.39
N THR A 22 7.48 -10.63 33.50
CA THR A 22 6.23 -9.86 33.64
C THR A 22 6.14 -8.73 32.62
N TYR A 23 7.22 -7.99 32.39
CA TYR A 23 7.29 -6.98 31.33
C TYR A 23 6.97 -7.56 29.95
N ARG A 24 7.63 -8.67 29.58
CA ARG A 24 7.43 -9.33 28.28
C ARG A 24 5.98 -9.77 28.08
N MET A 25 5.40 -10.39 29.10
CA MET A 25 3.98 -10.80 29.09
C MET A 25 3.06 -9.60 28.85
N LEU A 26 3.21 -8.53 29.64
CA LEU A 26 2.38 -7.32 29.52
C LEU A 26 2.56 -6.62 28.18
N ARG A 27 3.80 -6.52 27.66
CA ARG A 27 4.10 -5.95 26.35
C ARG A 27 3.42 -6.74 25.22
N ASN A 28 3.47 -8.07 25.30
CA ASN A 28 2.83 -8.96 24.33
C ASN A 28 1.31 -8.83 24.40
N GLN A 29 0.73 -8.76 25.61
CA GLN A 29 -0.70 -8.55 25.81
C GLN A 29 -1.17 -7.20 25.24
N VAL A 30 -0.43 -6.11 25.47
CA VAL A 30 -0.73 -4.80 24.87
C VAL A 30 -0.67 -4.87 23.35
N THR A 31 0.37 -5.49 22.79
CA THR A 31 0.52 -5.65 21.34
C THR A 31 -0.62 -6.48 20.75
N TYR A 32 -0.99 -7.57 21.42
CA TYR A 32 -2.12 -8.43 21.05
C TYR A 32 -3.43 -7.64 21.06
N ASN A 33 -3.71 -6.92 22.15
CA ASN A 33 -4.93 -6.11 22.28
C ASN A 33 -5.01 -5.03 21.20
N LEU A 34 -3.89 -4.34 20.92
CA LEU A 34 -3.84 -3.33 19.86
C LEU A 34 -4.15 -3.93 18.49
N ARG A 35 -3.54 -5.09 18.16
CA ARG A 35 -3.81 -5.81 16.91
C ARG A 35 -5.25 -6.28 16.83
N LYS A 36 -5.80 -6.80 17.94
CA LYS A 36 -7.20 -7.22 18.08
C LYS A 36 -8.15 -6.07 17.82
N TYR A 37 -8.04 -4.98 18.57
CA TYR A 37 -8.92 -3.82 18.43
C TYR A 37 -8.83 -3.19 17.05
N ARG A 38 -7.63 -3.10 16.46
CA ARG A 38 -7.47 -2.61 15.09
C ARG A 38 -8.20 -3.49 14.08
N ARG A 39 -8.03 -4.82 14.17
CA ARG A 39 -8.73 -5.77 13.29
C ARG A 39 -10.23 -5.67 13.46
N ASP A 40 -10.71 -5.67 14.70
CA ASP A 40 -12.14 -5.66 15.01
C ASP A 40 -12.79 -4.35 14.52
N TYR A 41 -12.11 -3.21 14.67
CA TYR A 41 -12.54 -1.93 14.09
C TYR A 41 -12.72 -2.01 12.57
N PHE A 42 -11.70 -2.49 11.84
CA PHE A 42 -11.78 -2.55 10.38
C PHE A 42 -12.78 -3.60 9.90
N LYS A 43 -12.90 -4.73 10.59
CA LYS A 43 -13.93 -5.75 10.32
C LYS A 43 -15.32 -5.13 10.40
N ASN A 44 -15.65 -4.52 11.54
CA ASN A 44 -16.95 -3.89 11.75
C ASN A 44 -17.21 -2.77 10.73
N LYS A 45 -16.19 -1.97 10.42
CA LYS A 45 -16.31 -0.88 9.45
C LYS A 45 -16.55 -1.39 8.03
N LEU A 46 -15.92 -2.50 7.63
CA LEU A 46 -16.15 -3.12 6.32
C LEU A 46 -17.56 -3.72 6.23
N GLU A 47 -18.03 -4.38 7.29
CA GLU A 47 -19.40 -4.94 7.37
C GLU A 47 -20.48 -3.84 7.31
N GLN A 48 -20.22 -2.67 7.91
CA GLN A 48 -21.14 -1.52 7.87
C GLN A 48 -21.16 -0.81 6.52
N ASN A 49 -20.05 -0.79 5.77
CA ASN A 49 -19.98 -0.12 4.47
C ASN A 49 -20.47 -1.04 3.35
N LYS A 50 -21.79 -1.13 3.19
CA LYS A 50 -22.43 -1.89 2.09
C LYS A 50 -22.30 -1.23 0.72
N ASN A 51 -21.94 0.06 0.66
CA ASN A 51 -21.73 0.76 -0.60
C ASN A 51 -20.32 0.47 -1.16
N PRO A 52 -20.18 0.18 -2.47
CA PRO A 52 -18.88 -0.13 -3.06
C PRO A 52 -17.82 0.94 -2.79
N LYS A 53 -18.18 2.23 -2.87
CA LYS A 53 -17.27 3.35 -2.65
C LYS A 53 -16.73 3.40 -1.20
N GLY A 54 -17.59 3.19 -0.20
CA GLY A 54 -17.19 3.21 1.21
C GLY A 54 -16.39 1.97 1.60
N PHE A 55 -16.75 0.81 1.03
CA PHE A 55 -16.02 -0.43 1.19
C PHE A 55 -14.58 -0.28 0.69
N TRP A 56 -14.39 0.11 -0.58
CA TRP A 56 -13.06 0.28 -1.16
C TRP A 56 -12.24 1.36 -0.45
N LYS A 57 -12.86 2.47 -0.04
CA LYS A 57 -12.19 3.50 0.77
C LYS A 57 -11.66 2.91 2.09
N THR A 58 -12.46 2.10 2.78
CA THR A 58 -12.08 1.45 4.04
C THR A 58 -11.02 0.38 3.84
N LEU A 59 -11.18 -0.46 2.82
CA LEU A 59 -10.24 -1.54 2.49
C LEU A 59 -8.86 -0.99 2.14
N ASN A 60 -8.82 0.12 1.40
CA ASN A 60 -7.57 0.81 1.11
C ASN A 60 -6.81 1.20 2.38
N TYR A 61 -7.45 1.59 3.48
CA TYR A 61 -6.69 1.89 4.72
C TYR A 61 -5.94 0.69 5.33
N VAL A 62 -6.34 -0.54 4.99
CA VAL A 62 -5.79 -1.78 5.55
C VAL A 62 -4.75 -2.39 4.62
N LEU A 63 -4.93 -2.28 3.31
CA LEU A 63 -4.04 -2.89 2.33
C LEU A 63 -2.64 -2.24 2.34
N PRO A 64 -1.56 -3.04 2.35
CA PRO A 64 -0.21 -2.52 2.17
C PRO A 64 -0.08 -1.86 0.79
N GLY A 65 0.42 -0.62 0.74
CA GLY A 65 0.65 0.12 -0.51
C GLY A 65 -0.40 1.16 -0.89
N SER A 66 -1.59 1.16 -0.27
CA SER A 66 -2.64 2.14 -0.57
C SER A 66 -2.28 3.61 -0.30
N LYS A 67 -1.42 3.86 0.69
CA LYS A 67 -0.93 5.19 1.06
C LYS A 67 0.20 5.68 0.16
N LYS A 68 0.80 4.78 -0.61
CA LYS A 68 1.81 5.13 -1.60
C LYS A 68 1.19 4.86 -2.96
N LYS A 69 0.50 5.87 -3.51
CA LYS A 69 0.54 6.02 -4.96
C LYS A 69 2.02 6.19 -5.28
N LYS A 70 2.75 5.09 -5.51
CA LYS A 70 3.93 5.17 -6.37
C LYS A 70 3.32 5.64 -7.68
N SER A 71 3.39 6.94 -7.93
CA SER A 71 3.14 7.42 -9.28
C SER A 71 4.21 6.71 -10.10
N LEU A 72 3.79 5.67 -10.81
CA LEU A 72 4.61 5.03 -11.84
C LEU A 72 4.65 6.06 -12.97
N ASN A 73 5.38 7.14 -12.73
CA ASN A 73 5.67 8.12 -13.76
C ASN A 73 6.65 7.42 -14.69
N ILE A 74 6.25 7.27 -15.94
CA ILE A 74 7.14 6.83 -16.99
C ILE A 74 8.09 7.99 -17.22
N ASN A 75 9.31 7.86 -16.69
CA ASN A 75 10.33 8.90 -16.78
C ASN A 75 11.14 8.78 -18.07
N GLU A 76 11.10 7.61 -18.72
CA GLU A 76 11.90 7.31 -19.89
C GLU A 76 11.23 6.22 -20.73
N ILE A 77 11.25 6.38 -22.05
CA ILE A 77 10.97 5.29 -23.01
C ILE A 77 12.01 5.30 -24.12
N VAL A 78 12.24 4.14 -24.73
CA VAL A 78 13.03 4.03 -25.96
C VAL A 78 12.07 3.96 -27.14
N TYR A 79 12.19 4.89 -28.08
CA TYR A 79 11.40 4.94 -29.30
C TYR A 79 12.31 5.20 -30.50
N ARG A 80 12.34 4.27 -31.47
CA ARG A 80 13.20 4.34 -32.68
C ARG A 80 14.67 4.63 -32.34
N ASP A 81 15.22 3.84 -31.42
CA ASP A 81 16.60 3.93 -30.93
C ASP A 81 16.97 5.26 -30.25
N GLN A 82 15.97 6.10 -29.93
CA GLN A 82 16.14 7.32 -29.15
C GLN A 82 15.54 7.15 -27.76
N VAL A 83 16.29 7.62 -26.76
CA VAL A 83 15.82 7.67 -25.37
C VAL A 83 15.05 8.98 -25.18
N LEU A 84 13.76 8.88 -24.89
CA LEU A 84 12.87 10.02 -24.65
C LEU A 84 12.59 10.14 -23.16
N THR A 85 12.95 11.28 -22.57
CA THR A 85 12.72 11.60 -21.15
C THR A 85 11.72 12.74 -20.94
N ASP A 86 11.42 13.52 -21.99
CA ASP A 86 10.45 14.61 -21.92
C ASP A 86 9.00 14.09 -21.99
N PRO A 87 8.12 14.40 -21.01
CA PRO A 87 6.76 13.88 -20.97
C PRO A 87 5.92 14.16 -22.23
N GLN A 88 6.12 15.30 -22.88
CA GLN A 88 5.39 15.64 -24.10
C GLN A 88 5.88 14.80 -25.27
N GLN A 89 7.20 14.61 -25.40
CA GLN A 89 7.79 13.72 -26.40
C GLN A 89 7.36 12.26 -26.19
N ILE A 90 7.35 11.78 -24.95
CA ILE A 90 6.86 10.43 -24.58
C ILE A 90 5.41 10.26 -25.04
N SER A 91 4.56 11.24 -24.72
CA SER A 91 3.13 11.22 -25.09
C SER A 91 2.92 11.22 -26.61
N ASN A 92 3.67 12.05 -27.33
CA ASN A 92 3.61 12.12 -28.79
C ASN A 92 4.07 10.81 -29.43
N ALA A 93 5.17 10.23 -28.96
CA ALA A 93 5.68 8.95 -29.46
C ALA A 93 4.67 7.80 -29.27
N LEU A 94 4.04 7.73 -28.10
CA LEU A 94 2.97 6.76 -27.83
C LEU A 94 1.77 6.96 -28.75
N ASN A 95 1.30 8.20 -28.91
CA ASN A 95 0.19 8.51 -29.81
C ASN A 95 0.50 8.09 -31.25
N SER A 96 1.66 8.49 -31.79
CA SER A 96 2.06 8.12 -33.14
C SER A 96 2.14 6.60 -33.34
N HIS A 97 2.68 5.87 -32.37
CA HIS A 97 2.77 4.41 -32.44
C HIS A 97 1.38 3.76 -32.46
N LEU A 98 0.49 4.15 -31.55
CA LEU A 98 -0.85 3.58 -31.45
C LEU A 98 -1.73 3.93 -32.65
N THR A 99 -1.67 5.17 -33.15
CA THR A 99 -2.41 5.58 -34.35
C THR A 99 -1.92 4.82 -35.60
N SER A 100 -0.61 4.59 -35.71
CA SER A 100 -0.05 3.79 -36.81
C SER A 100 -0.54 2.33 -36.77
N ILE A 101 -0.58 1.71 -35.59
CA ILE A 101 -1.12 0.35 -35.44
C ILE A 101 -2.60 0.34 -35.85
N ALA A 102 -3.40 1.27 -35.33
CA ALA A 102 -4.81 1.35 -35.65
C ALA A 102 -5.05 1.51 -37.16
N ALA A 103 -4.31 2.42 -37.82
CA ALA A 103 -4.40 2.63 -39.26
C ALA A 103 -4.06 1.35 -40.05
N ASN A 104 -3.00 0.65 -39.67
CA ASN A 104 -2.60 -0.61 -40.32
C ASN A 104 -3.66 -1.70 -40.14
N THR A 105 -4.21 -1.87 -38.93
CA THR A 105 -5.26 -2.86 -38.67
C THR A 105 -6.55 -2.57 -39.44
N LEU A 106 -6.91 -1.30 -39.63
CA LEU A 106 -8.07 -0.90 -40.42
C LEU A 106 -7.85 -1.15 -41.91
N ALA A 107 -6.64 -0.91 -42.42
CA ALA A 107 -6.29 -1.19 -43.81
C ALA A 107 -6.35 -2.70 -44.12
N GLU A 108 -5.90 -3.54 -43.19
CA GLU A 108 -6.00 -5.01 -43.30
C GLU A 108 -7.44 -5.52 -43.23
N ALA A 109 -8.32 -4.84 -42.48
CA ALA A 109 -9.73 -5.20 -42.40
C ALA A 109 -10.53 -4.85 -43.68
N ASN A 110 -10.13 -3.79 -44.40
CA ASN A 110 -10.81 -3.31 -45.61
C ASN A 110 -10.33 -3.98 -46.91
N THR A 111 -9.32 -4.85 -46.84
CA THR A 111 -8.76 -5.57 -48.00
C THR A 111 -9.23 -7.04 -48.09
N LYS A 112 -10.14 -7.46 -47.21
CA LYS A 112 -10.88 -8.72 -47.28
C LYS A 112 -12.32 -8.48 -47.69
#